data_AF-A0A4R7G2G6-F1
#
_entry.id   AF-A0A4R7G2G6-F1
#
_cell.length_a   1.000
_cell.length_b   1.000
_cell.length_c   1.000
_cell.angle_alpha   90.00
_cell.angle_beta   90.00
_cell.angle_gamma   90.00
#
_symmetry.space_group_name_H-M   'P 1'
#
loop_
_entity.id
_entity.type
_entity.pdbx_description
1 polymer ?
#
loop_
_entity_poly.entity_id
_entity_poly.type
_entity_poly.pdbx_seq_one_letter_code
_entity_poly.pdbx_strand_id
1 'polypeptide(L)'
;MKLLFRICTMGLVLGSVWLGTQRANAAVVAAADVVPEATFQWGSSGPDQWGQVGLTSAGLAQVTKDFANSGNGSLRLELPVTSSKAGLAYYPENTFGKLSELTKISYQWLVHRTDVVDQAPVLRLYLRNAAGVHTQTLVYTPDIAGVQGVGLDQWTTADMLQGIVWQGRSAAQGGFDPNIRRPFSDFQSDERFADMVVFAVEGGAGNGSSGFVGAIDNIEVVGPLASVSANFEVVPPSASIQCDKAQLLDSEGLTSICTLRLSRPAEAALSIGLNTSGDASRYSGCAGPLEIAVGDSTASCTITATANTVKGDGQVTVSVAIEPADNPDDYSLLAGASQASVRIADDDGEAAAPVVLSPAVAVPALSDGALLLLSLGLLGGGLMLKRRYLCS
;
A
#
# COMPACT_ATOMS: atom_id res chain seq x y z
N MET A 1 65.87 -21.37 -39.72
CA MET A 1 65.00 -21.54 -38.53
C MET A 1 63.94 -20.45 -38.56
N LYS A 2 62.71 -20.80 -38.94
CA LYS A 2 61.54 -19.90 -38.93
C LYS A 2 60.82 -20.10 -37.58
N LEU A 3 60.79 -19.08 -36.73
CA LEU A 3 60.01 -19.08 -35.49
C LEU A 3 58.76 -18.22 -35.73
N LEU A 4 57.59 -18.86 -35.74
CA LEU A 4 56.29 -18.18 -35.73
C LEU A 4 55.98 -17.69 -34.31
N PHE A 5 55.75 -16.39 -34.15
CA PHE A 5 55.06 -15.83 -32.97
C PHE A 5 53.67 -15.37 -33.40
N ARG A 6 52.64 -16.09 -32.94
CA ARG A 6 51.23 -15.66 -32.99
C ARG A 6 50.99 -14.74 -31.79
N ILE A 7 50.66 -13.48 -32.06
CA ILE A 7 50.15 -12.53 -31.06
C ILE A 7 48.62 -12.66 -31.08
N CYS A 8 48.05 -13.16 -29.98
CA CYS A 8 46.61 -13.10 -29.72
C CYS A 8 46.23 -11.68 -29.28
N THR A 9 45.36 -11.03 -30.05
CA THR A 9 44.75 -9.74 -29.73
C THR A 9 43.51 -10.01 -28.85
N MET A 10 43.59 -9.74 -27.55
CA MET A 10 42.39 -9.63 -26.69
C MET A 10 41.82 -8.22 -26.87
N GLY A 11 40.62 -8.14 -27.44
CA GLY A 11 39.82 -6.91 -27.49
C GLY A 11 39.27 -6.58 -26.11
N LEU A 12 39.63 -5.41 -25.60
CA LEU A 12 39.08 -4.83 -24.38
C LEU A 12 37.75 -4.14 -24.74
N VAL A 13 36.62 -4.73 -24.32
CA VAL A 13 35.29 -4.09 -24.42
C VAL A 13 35.11 -3.21 -23.18
N LEU A 14 35.21 -1.90 -23.36
CA LEU A 14 34.83 -0.89 -22.36
C LEU A 14 33.31 -0.82 -22.30
N GLY A 15 32.71 -1.59 -21.39
CA GLY A 15 31.31 -1.42 -21.00
C GLY A 15 31.19 -0.26 -20.01
N SER A 16 30.67 0.87 -20.47
CA SER A 16 30.25 1.97 -19.60
C SER A 16 29.03 1.53 -18.80
N VAL A 17 29.23 1.08 -17.57
CA VAL A 17 28.15 0.85 -16.61
C VAL A 17 27.72 2.23 -16.10
N TRP A 18 26.58 2.72 -16.59
CA TRP A 18 25.83 3.80 -15.96
C TRP A 18 25.30 3.27 -14.61
N LEU A 19 26.08 3.45 -13.55
CA LEU A 19 25.59 3.36 -12.17
C LEU A 19 24.70 4.58 -11.93
N GLY A 20 23.44 4.48 -12.34
CA GLY A 20 22.41 5.37 -11.82
C GLY A 20 22.35 5.17 -10.31
N THR A 21 22.84 6.14 -9.55
CA THR A 21 22.56 6.21 -8.11
C THR A 21 21.04 6.34 -7.96
N GLN A 22 20.36 5.24 -7.66
CA GLN A 22 19.02 5.33 -7.09
C GLN A 22 19.18 6.13 -5.81
N ARG A 23 18.74 7.39 -5.82
CA ARG A 23 18.48 8.11 -4.57
C ARG A 23 17.44 7.26 -3.85
N ALA A 24 17.81 6.68 -2.72
CA ALA A 24 16.82 6.12 -1.80
C ALA A 24 15.87 7.28 -1.46
N ASN A 25 14.62 7.16 -1.87
CA ASN A 25 13.59 8.11 -1.45
C ASN A 25 13.40 7.95 0.07
N ALA A 26 13.15 9.05 0.77
CA ALA A 26 12.83 9.01 2.19
C ALA A 26 11.65 8.06 2.45
N ALA A 27 11.73 7.30 3.53
CA ALA A 27 10.65 6.43 3.98
C ALA A 27 9.45 7.26 4.42
N VAL A 28 8.27 6.89 3.92
CA VAL A 28 7.01 7.54 4.30
C VAL A 28 6.65 7.17 5.73
N VAL A 29 6.32 8.18 6.54
CA VAL A 29 5.75 8.02 7.88
C VAL A 29 4.30 8.47 7.85
N ALA A 30 3.36 7.50 7.88
CA ALA A 30 1.94 7.80 7.90
C ALA A 30 1.41 7.98 9.33
N ALA A 31 0.35 8.78 9.49
CA ALA A 31 -0.31 8.98 10.78
C ALA A 31 -0.71 7.65 11.46
N ALA A 32 -1.18 6.68 10.67
CA ALA A 32 -1.60 5.37 11.16
C ALA A 32 -0.45 4.48 11.66
N ASP A 33 0.79 4.76 11.25
CA ASP A 33 1.98 4.00 11.64
C ASP A 33 2.66 4.59 12.88
N VAL A 34 2.20 5.76 13.35
CA VAL A 34 2.74 6.42 14.55
C VAL A 34 2.14 5.78 15.80
N VAL A 35 3.01 5.27 16.67
CA VAL A 35 2.61 4.68 17.96
C VAL A 35 2.16 5.79 18.93
N PRO A 36 0.93 5.73 19.50
CA PRO A 36 0.48 6.70 20.48
C PRO A 36 1.31 6.70 21.77
N GLU A 37 1.47 7.86 22.41
CA GLU A 37 2.30 8.00 23.62
C GLU A 37 1.82 7.09 24.77
N ALA A 38 0.50 6.90 24.90
CA ALA A 38 -0.09 6.04 25.93
C ALA A 38 0.37 4.58 25.84
N THR A 39 0.77 4.13 24.65
CA THR A 39 1.29 2.78 24.38
C THR A 39 2.81 2.77 24.18
N PHE A 40 3.45 3.93 24.26
CA PHE A 40 4.86 4.12 23.99
C PHE A 40 5.69 3.68 25.20
N GLN A 41 6.40 2.55 25.07
CA GLN A 41 7.21 1.94 26.13
C GLN A 41 8.58 1.51 25.56
N TRP A 42 9.39 2.46 25.09
CA TRP A 42 10.68 2.12 24.50
C TRP A 42 11.81 2.50 25.45
N GLY A 43 12.44 1.45 25.98
CA GLY A 43 13.64 1.54 26.78
C GLY A 43 14.86 1.84 25.89
N SER A 44 15.86 0.97 25.95
CA SER A 44 17.18 1.29 25.40
C SER A 44 17.34 0.99 23.89
N SER A 45 16.39 0.27 23.27
CA SER A 45 16.30 -0.02 21.83
C SER A 45 14.83 0.05 21.37
N GLY A 46 14.61 0.34 20.08
CA GLY A 46 13.28 0.53 19.52
C GLY A 46 12.77 -0.60 18.65
N PRO A 47 11.51 -0.50 18.18
CA PRO A 47 10.88 -1.45 17.27
C PRO A 47 11.07 -1.09 15.80
N ASP A 48 11.94 -0.12 15.49
CA ASP A 48 12.00 0.51 14.17
C ASP A 48 10.72 1.28 13.80
N GLN A 49 10.20 2.10 14.73
CA GLN A 49 8.95 2.86 14.54
C GLN A 49 9.04 4.29 15.09
N TRP A 50 8.16 5.13 14.56
CA TRP A 50 7.85 6.46 15.10
C TRP A 50 6.77 6.37 16.16
N GLY A 51 6.86 7.17 17.22
CA GLY A 51 5.76 7.35 18.14
C GLY A 51 5.75 8.70 18.83
N GLN A 52 4.59 9.03 19.39
CA GLN A 52 4.38 10.30 20.07
C GLN A 52 5.14 10.34 21.39
N VAL A 53 5.79 11.49 21.64
CA VAL A 53 6.54 11.73 22.87
C VAL A 53 6.28 13.11 23.44
N GLY A 54 6.19 13.18 24.77
CA GLY A 54 6.15 14.42 25.51
C GLY A 54 4.93 15.28 25.21
N LEU A 55 3.75 14.68 24.99
CA LEU A 55 2.50 15.41 24.83
C LEU A 55 2.08 15.97 26.20
N THR A 56 2.40 17.23 26.44
CA THR A 56 2.02 17.93 27.68
C THR A 56 1.12 19.12 27.37
N SER A 57 0.24 19.47 28.33
CA SER A 57 -0.58 20.68 28.30
C SER A 57 -1.27 20.94 26.94
N ALA A 58 -1.93 19.92 26.39
CA ALA A 58 -2.64 19.97 25.10
C ALA A 58 -1.75 20.22 23.87
N GLY A 59 -0.44 19.95 23.94
CA GLY A 59 0.42 19.90 22.76
C GLY A 59 -0.02 18.79 21.79
N LEU A 60 0.08 19.07 20.49
CA LEU A 60 -0.28 18.16 19.42
C LEU A 60 0.93 17.86 18.52
N ALA A 61 1.14 16.58 18.20
CA ALA A 61 2.07 16.12 17.17
C ALA A 61 1.38 15.06 16.33
N GLN A 62 1.06 15.41 15.07
CA GLN A 62 0.30 14.56 14.16
C GLN A 62 0.78 14.73 12.73
N VAL A 63 0.79 13.65 11.96
CA VAL A 63 1.00 13.73 10.50
C VAL A 63 -0.30 14.19 9.87
N THR A 64 -0.26 15.29 9.12
CA THR A 64 -1.45 15.92 8.51
C THR A 64 -1.13 16.42 7.11
N LYS A 65 -2.16 16.84 6.36
CA LYS A 65 -1.99 17.51 5.06
C LYS A 65 -1.57 18.98 5.18
N ASP A 66 -1.60 19.54 6.38
CA ASP A 66 -1.20 20.92 6.58
C ASP A 66 0.29 21.08 6.33
N PHE A 67 0.64 22.22 5.74
CA PHE A 67 2.02 22.62 5.48
C PHE A 67 2.82 21.64 4.60
N ALA A 68 2.20 20.87 3.70
CA ALA A 68 2.91 19.92 2.84
C ALA A 68 4.22 20.47 2.21
N ASN A 69 5.26 19.64 2.15
CA ASN A 69 6.60 20.04 1.70
C ASN A 69 7.12 19.18 0.52
N SER A 70 7.55 17.94 0.77
CA SER A 70 8.05 17.01 -0.26
C SER A 70 6.98 16.12 -0.88
N GLY A 71 5.77 16.13 -0.34
CA GLY A 71 4.63 15.36 -0.84
C GLY A 71 3.29 15.97 -0.45
N ASN A 72 2.42 15.19 0.20
CA ASN A 72 1.05 15.55 0.55
C ASN A 72 0.83 15.81 2.05
N GLY A 73 1.87 15.79 2.88
CA GLY A 73 1.78 16.05 4.31
C GLY A 73 3.04 16.58 4.97
N SER A 74 2.95 16.71 6.28
CA SER A 74 4.07 16.99 7.19
C SER A 74 3.71 16.58 8.63
N LEU A 75 4.70 16.54 9.52
CA LEU A 75 4.46 16.47 10.96
C LEU A 75 4.02 17.85 11.48
N ARG A 76 2.71 18.04 11.67
CA ARG A 76 2.15 19.24 12.29
C ARG A 76 2.37 19.22 13.80
N LEU A 77 2.80 20.37 14.31
CA LEU A 77 3.03 20.65 15.72
C LEU A 77 2.16 21.83 16.15
N GLU A 78 1.42 21.67 17.25
CA GLU A 78 0.62 22.75 17.83
C GLU A 78 0.82 22.81 19.35
N LEU A 79 1.21 23.98 19.85
CA LEU A 79 1.47 24.24 21.26
C LEU A 79 0.61 25.43 21.71
N PRO A 80 -0.60 25.18 22.24
CA PRO A 80 -1.54 26.24 22.57
C PRO A 80 -1.10 27.09 23.77
N VAL A 81 -0.31 26.53 24.70
CA VAL A 81 0.13 27.22 25.91
C VAL A 81 1.63 27.03 26.18
N THR A 82 2.22 27.93 26.96
CA THR A 82 3.68 27.98 27.22
C THR A 82 4.29 26.70 27.80
N SER A 83 3.50 25.87 28.48
CA SER A 83 3.93 24.59 29.05
C SER A 83 3.68 23.39 28.13
N SER A 84 3.14 23.61 26.93
CA SER A 84 2.92 22.55 25.95
C SER A 84 4.25 22.04 25.41
N LYS A 85 4.30 20.73 25.19
CA LYS A 85 5.32 20.04 24.42
C LYS A 85 4.61 19.04 23.52
N ALA A 86 5.18 18.82 22.33
CA ALA A 86 4.75 17.76 21.44
C ALA A 86 5.89 17.36 20.50
N GLY A 87 5.96 16.09 20.14
CA GLY A 87 6.92 15.60 19.15
C GLY A 87 6.65 14.16 18.77
N LEU A 88 7.28 13.73 17.68
CA LEU A 88 7.43 12.32 17.32
C LEU A 88 8.89 11.92 17.44
N ALA A 89 9.12 10.78 18.06
CA ALA A 89 10.45 10.19 18.18
C ALA A 89 10.51 8.85 17.46
N TYR A 90 11.63 8.62 16.79
CA TYR A 90 11.95 7.37 16.12
C TYR A 90 13.04 6.63 16.87
N TYR A 91 12.79 5.34 17.09
CA TYR A 91 13.69 4.43 17.78
C TYR A 91 14.04 3.28 16.83
N PRO A 92 15.26 3.26 16.24
CA PRO A 92 15.69 2.16 15.40
C PRO A 92 15.93 0.88 16.24
N GLU A 93 15.88 -0.28 15.58
CA GLU A 93 16.15 -1.58 16.19
C GLU A 93 17.59 -1.66 16.78
N ASN A 94 18.60 -1.23 16.01
CA ASN A 94 20.02 -1.40 16.35
C ASN A 94 20.72 -0.14 16.89
N THR A 95 19.98 0.94 17.18
CA THR A 95 20.51 2.30 17.44
C THR A 95 21.27 2.90 16.26
N PHE A 96 21.56 4.20 16.29
CA PHE A 96 22.34 4.84 15.22
C PHE A 96 23.85 4.56 15.34
N GLY A 97 24.34 4.13 16.51
CA GLY A 97 25.77 4.00 16.81
C GLY A 97 26.24 5.06 17.80
N LYS A 98 27.55 5.31 17.85
CA LYS A 98 28.11 6.33 18.74
C LYS A 98 27.87 7.74 18.19
N LEU A 99 27.80 8.72 19.08
CA LEU A 99 27.65 10.14 18.71
C LEU A 99 28.76 10.62 17.76
N SER A 100 30.00 10.20 18.04
CA SER A 100 31.18 10.53 17.21
C SER A 100 31.15 9.93 15.80
N GLU A 101 30.30 8.95 15.55
CA GLU A 101 30.23 8.21 14.27
C GLU A 101 29.06 8.67 13.39
N LEU A 102 28.22 9.60 13.86
CA LEU A 102 27.12 10.15 13.05
C LEU A 102 27.68 11.03 11.93
N THR A 103 27.17 10.81 10.72
CA THR A 103 27.64 11.50 9.49
C THR A 103 26.59 12.40 8.87
N LYS A 104 25.33 12.31 9.29
CA LYS A 104 24.26 13.23 8.89
C LYS A 104 23.21 13.35 9.99
N ILE A 105 22.78 14.58 10.27
CA ILE A 105 21.67 14.87 11.19
C ILE A 105 20.98 16.14 10.70
N SER A 106 19.89 15.98 9.96
CA SER A 106 19.17 17.11 9.37
C SER A 106 17.67 16.94 9.47
N TYR A 107 16.95 18.06 9.35
CA TYR A 107 15.50 18.08 9.21
C TYR A 107 15.09 19.36 8.49
N GLN A 108 13.89 19.34 7.96
CA GLN A 108 13.23 20.54 7.45
C GLN A 108 12.14 20.96 8.43
N TRP A 109 11.92 22.25 8.55
CA TRP A 109 10.92 22.80 9.45
C TRP A 109 10.30 24.07 8.91
N LEU A 110 9.10 24.36 9.38
CA LEU A 110 8.32 25.56 9.06
C LEU A 110 7.67 26.10 10.35
N VAL A 111 7.57 27.42 10.43
CA VAL A 111 6.77 28.10 11.45
C VAL A 111 5.60 28.77 10.76
N HIS A 112 4.38 28.43 11.13
CA HIS A 112 3.18 29.09 10.61
C HIS A 112 2.77 30.26 11.51
N ARG A 113 2.80 30.04 12.82
CA ARG A 113 2.47 31.04 13.83
C ARG A 113 3.24 30.79 15.11
N THR A 114 3.60 31.85 15.81
CA THR A 114 4.19 31.80 17.15
C THR A 114 4.01 33.13 17.87
N ASP A 115 3.84 33.12 19.19
CA ASP A 115 3.88 34.34 20.02
C ASP A 115 5.31 34.70 20.44
N VAL A 116 6.28 33.84 20.16
CA VAL A 116 7.66 33.93 20.62
C VAL A 116 8.57 34.18 19.43
N VAL A 117 9.35 35.27 19.51
CA VAL A 117 10.31 35.65 18.48
C VAL A 117 11.32 34.54 18.24
N ASP A 118 11.60 34.27 16.97
CA ASP A 118 12.54 33.25 16.48
C ASP A 118 12.27 31.81 16.95
N GLN A 119 11.12 31.57 17.57
CA GLN A 119 10.75 30.22 17.92
C GLN A 119 10.55 29.37 16.67
N ALA A 120 11.12 28.16 16.68
CA ALA A 120 10.99 27.17 15.62
C ALA A 120 10.87 25.74 16.16
N PRO A 121 10.47 24.76 15.32
CA PRO A 121 10.56 23.36 15.66
C PRO A 121 12.00 22.93 15.95
N VAL A 122 12.14 21.87 16.72
CA VAL A 122 13.41 21.42 17.29
C VAL A 122 13.69 19.98 16.88
N LEU A 123 14.98 19.64 16.81
CA LEU A 123 15.45 18.28 16.64
C LEU A 123 16.22 17.85 17.88
N ARG A 124 15.96 16.65 18.38
CA ARG A 124 16.62 16.11 19.59
C ARG A 124 17.24 14.75 19.31
N LEU A 125 18.41 14.51 19.88
CA LEU A 125 19.04 13.20 19.94
C LEU A 125 19.00 12.72 21.37
N TYR A 126 18.61 11.46 21.56
CA TYR A 126 18.66 10.82 22.87
C TYR A 126 19.89 9.92 22.97
N LEU A 127 20.65 10.11 24.05
CA LEU A 127 21.94 9.48 24.23
C LEU A 127 21.94 8.64 25.50
N ARG A 128 22.42 7.41 25.37
CA ARG A 128 22.60 6.49 26.50
C ARG A 128 24.07 6.16 26.72
N ASN A 129 24.40 5.86 27.97
CA ASN A 129 25.74 5.36 28.31
C ASN A 129 25.87 3.87 27.94
N ALA A 130 27.07 3.31 28.14
CA ALA A 130 27.34 1.88 27.88
C ALA A 130 26.47 0.92 28.72
N ALA A 131 25.91 1.37 29.84
CA ALA A 131 24.96 0.60 30.65
C ALA A 131 23.53 0.64 30.10
N GLY A 132 23.29 1.29 28.96
CA GLY A 132 21.98 1.40 28.31
C GLY A 132 21.05 2.42 28.95
N VAL A 133 21.52 3.21 29.92
CA VAL A 133 20.72 4.22 30.61
C VAL A 133 20.73 5.51 29.81
N HIS A 134 19.56 6.08 29.52
CA HIS A 134 19.42 7.42 28.94
C HIS A 134 19.99 8.46 29.91
N THR A 135 21.12 9.07 29.55
CA THR A 135 21.83 10.02 30.43
C THR A 135 21.91 11.42 29.87
N GLN A 136 21.68 11.63 28.56
CA GLN A 136 21.73 12.96 27.94
C GLN A 136 20.74 13.11 26.77
N THR A 137 20.36 14.35 26.50
CA THR A 137 19.66 14.73 25.27
C THR A 137 20.37 15.92 24.65
N LEU A 138 20.77 15.82 23.39
CA LEU A 138 21.27 16.98 22.63
C LEU A 138 20.11 17.57 21.86
N VAL A 139 19.97 18.90 21.92
CA VAL A 139 18.85 19.61 21.33
C VAL A 139 19.39 20.68 20.37
N TYR A 140 18.92 20.61 19.13
CA TYR A 140 19.08 21.68 18.16
C TYR A 140 17.77 22.48 18.11
N THR A 141 17.87 23.78 18.35
CA THR A 141 16.78 24.72 18.09
C THR A 141 17.36 25.90 17.29
N PRO A 142 16.68 26.37 16.23
CA PRO A 142 17.19 27.46 15.40
C PRO A 142 17.56 28.74 16.16
N ASP A 143 16.76 29.16 17.14
CA ASP A 143 17.05 30.33 17.99
C ASP A 143 18.37 30.17 18.76
N ILE A 144 18.62 28.98 19.33
CA ILE A 144 19.87 28.68 20.06
C ILE A 144 21.04 28.54 19.08
N ALA A 145 20.78 28.09 17.85
CA ALA A 145 21.74 28.08 16.76
C ALA A 145 22.07 29.49 16.22
N GLY A 146 21.46 30.54 16.77
CA GLY A 146 21.69 31.93 16.36
C GLY A 146 20.97 32.30 15.06
N VAL A 147 20.00 31.48 14.62
CA VAL A 147 19.10 31.84 13.54
C VAL A 147 18.18 32.96 14.05
N GLN A 148 18.10 34.03 13.27
CA GLN A 148 17.32 35.23 13.59
C GLN A 148 16.40 35.55 12.41
N GLY A 149 15.22 36.09 12.68
CA GLY A 149 14.26 36.44 11.65
C GLY A 149 13.65 35.21 10.99
N VAL A 150 13.25 34.22 11.80
CA VAL A 150 12.56 33.03 11.32
C VAL A 150 11.32 33.45 10.49
N GLY A 151 11.36 33.15 9.20
CA GLY A 151 10.27 33.47 8.27
C GLY A 151 9.05 32.60 8.56
N LEU A 152 7.87 33.22 8.61
CA LEU A 152 6.62 32.47 8.65
C LEU A 152 6.33 31.84 7.29
N ASP A 153 5.72 30.65 7.31
CA ASP A 153 5.28 29.89 6.14
C ASP A 153 6.40 29.57 5.14
N GLN A 154 7.64 29.47 5.62
CA GLN A 154 8.81 29.13 4.82
C GLN A 154 9.50 27.89 5.37
N TRP A 155 9.66 26.89 4.49
CA TRP A 155 10.44 25.70 4.79
C TRP A 155 11.92 26.02 4.86
N THR A 156 12.53 25.68 5.99
CA THR A 156 13.96 25.87 6.26
C THR A 156 14.61 24.52 6.50
N THR A 157 15.80 24.30 5.93
CA THR A 157 16.61 23.11 6.22
C THR A 157 17.61 23.43 7.32
N ALA A 158 17.68 22.57 8.33
CA ALA A 158 18.68 22.64 9.38
C ALA A 158 19.58 21.40 9.36
N ASP A 159 20.89 21.62 9.54
CA ASP A 159 21.90 20.58 9.73
C ASP A 159 22.49 20.74 11.14
N MET A 160 22.15 19.79 12.01
CA MET A 160 22.59 19.80 13.40
C MET A 160 24.09 19.58 13.52
N LEU A 161 24.75 18.90 12.57
CA LEU A 161 26.20 18.68 12.61
C LEU A 161 27.00 19.97 12.47
N GLN A 162 26.45 20.96 11.77
CA GLN A 162 27.05 22.28 11.60
C GLN A 162 26.50 23.33 12.58
N GLY A 163 25.55 22.93 13.42
CA GLY A 163 24.82 23.80 14.31
C GLY A 163 25.43 23.94 15.70
N ILE A 164 24.98 24.97 16.41
CA ILE A 164 25.14 25.03 17.87
C ILE A 164 24.00 24.21 18.48
N VAL A 165 24.36 23.31 19.38
CA VAL A 165 23.42 22.47 20.11
C VAL A 165 23.56 22.75 21.60
N TRP A 166 22.48 22.53 22.33
CA TRP A 166 22.50 22.62 23.78
C TRP A 166 22.14 21.29 24.42
N GLN A 167 22.68 21.06 25.60
CA GLN A 167 22.50 19.83 26.36
C GLN A 167 21.27 19.94 27.28
N GLY A 168 20.24 19.14 27.00
CA GLY A 168 19.07 18.96 27.84
C GLY A 168 19.33 18.03 29.04
N ARG A 169 18.51 18.18 30.10
CA ARG A 169 18.65 17.44 31.37
C ARG A 169 18.39 15.92 31.21
N SER A 170 19.26 15.10 31.80
CA SER A 170 18.89 13.75 32.28
C SER A 170 19.53 13.45 33.65
N ALA A 171 19.00 12.44 34.34
CA ALA A 171 19.03 12.18 35.77
C ALA A 171 20.31 11.53 36.35
N ALA A 172 21.43 11.43 35.61
CA ALA A 172 22.61 10.70 36.06
C ALA A 172 23.80 11.60 36.44
N GLN A 173 24.47 11.24 37.55
CA GLN A 173 25.62 11.90 38.14
C GLN A 173 26.81 12.02 37.16
N GLY A 174 27.36 13.23 36.99
CA GLY A 174 28.54 13.42 36.14
C GLY A 174 28.83 14.83 35.60
N GLY A 175 28.12 15.86 36.05
CA GLY A 175 28.40 17.25 35.65
C GLY A 175 27.43 17.75 34.59
N PHE A 176 26.28 18.19 35.06
CA PHE A 176 25.33 19.03 34.33
C PHE A 176 25.95 20.42 34.16
N ASP A 177 26.04 20.91 32.92
CA ASP A 177 26.15 22.35 32.67
C ASP A 177 24.99 22.74 31.73
N PRO A 178 23.83 23.13 32.29
CA PRO A 178 22.57 23.36 31.57
C PRO A 178 22.64 24.41 30.47
N ASN A 179 23.74 25.17 30.44
CA ASN A 179 23.89 26.34 29.61
C ASN A 179 25.03 26.17 28.60
N ILE A 180 25.55 24.94 28.42
CA ILE A 180 26.49 24.67 27.35
C ILE A 180 25.75 24.69 26.02
N ARG A 181 25.93 25.79 25.31
CA ARG A 181 25.64 25.96 23.89
C ARG A 181 26.97 25.91 23.16
N ARG A 182 27.20 24.85 22.39
CA ARG A 182 28.46 24.65 21.66
C ARG A 182 28.20 24.02 20.30
N PRO A 183 29.11 24.17 19.33
CA PRO A 183 29.06 23.42 18.08
C PRO A 183 28.87 21.92 18.35
N PHE A 184 28.10 21.23 17.52
CA PHE A 184 27.92 19.78 17.64
C PHE A 184 29.25 19.01 17.60
N SER A 185 30.23 19.49 16.83
CA SER A 185 31.58 18.94 16.77
C SER A 185 32.28 18.86 18.13
N ASP A 186 31.99 19.79 19.04
CA ASP A 186 32.57 19.77 20.40
C ASP A 186 32.08 18.53 21.16
N PHE A 187 30.79 18.19 21.04
CA PHE A 187 30.23 16.98 21.64
C PHE A 187 30.74 15.70 20.97
N GLN A 188 31.00 15.72 19.65
CA GLN A 188 31.60 14.57 18.96
C GLN A 188 33.04 14.30 19.39
N SER A 189 33.78 15.34 19.77
CA SER A 189 35.20 15.25 20.15
C SER A 189 35.43 15.06 21.66
N ASP A 190 34.44 15.38 22.50
CA ASP A 190 34.55 15.27 23.95
C ASP A 190 34.36 13.81 24.39
N GLU A 191 35.38 13.22 25.03
CA GLU A 191 35.38 11.82 25.49
C GLU A 191 34.19 11.46 26.40
N ARG A 192 33.56 12.44 27.05
CA ARG A 192 32.37 12.21 27.89
C ARG A 192 31.11 11.90 27.06
N PHE A 193 31.07 12.34 25.80
CA PHE A 193 29.91 12.25 24.91
C PHE A 193 30.18 11.42 23.66
N ALA A 194 31.41 11.44 23.14
CA ALA A 194 31.81 10.83 21.87
C ALA A 194 31.42 9.35 21.76
N ASP A 195 31.55 8.60 22.87
CA ASP A 195 31.23 7.17 22.96
C ASP A 195 29.79 6.88 23.41
N MET A 196 28.98 7.91 23.66
CA MET A 196 27.57 7.71 23.99
C MET A 196 26.80 7.21 22.77
N VAL A 197 25.87 6.30 23.01
CA VAL A 197 25.06 5.68 21.96
C VAL A 197 23.84 6.55 21.68
N VAL A 198 23.64 6.93 20.42
CA VAL A 198 22.45 7.65 19.96
C VAL A 198 21.37 6.63 19.62
N PHE A 199 20.35 6.54 20.48
CA PHE A 199 19.35 5.47 20.40
C PHE A 199 17.99 5.93 19.88
N ALA A 200 17.77 7.24 19.76
CA ALA A 200 16.56 7.79 19.18
C ALA A 200 16.78 9.23 18.68
N VAL A 201 15.92 9.66 17.75
CA VAL A 201 15.81 11.04 17.28
C VAL A 201 14.36 11.50 17.45
N GLU A 202 14.14 12.75 17.89
CA GLU A 202 12.82 13.37 18.00
C GLU A 202 12.77 14.65 17.16
N GLY A 203 11.73 14.79 16.35
CA GLY A 203 11.27 16.08 15.82
C GLY A 203 10.11 16.58 16.67
N GLY A 204 10.16 17.82 17.16
CA GLY A 204 9.06 18.34 17.97
C GLY A 204 9.14 19.85 18.22
N ALA A 205 8.43 20.29 19.25
CA ALA A 205 8.49 21.64 19.80
C ALA A 205 8.18 21.56 21.31
N GLY A 206 8.62 22.53 22.12
CA GLY A 206 8.17 22.59 23.51
C GLY A 206 8.89 23.58 24.41
N ASN A 207 8.29 23.77 25.60
CA ASN A 207 8.68 24.64 26.72
C ASN A 207 9.07 26.08 26.35
N GLY A 208 8.24 27.02 26.80
CA GLY A 208 8.41 28.45 26.54
C GLY A 208 7.64 28.95 25.33
N SER A 209 6.73 28.13 24.80
CA SER A 209 6.08 28.31 23.51
C SER A 209 4.57 28.49 23.68
N SER A 210 4.02 29.67 23.41
CA SER A 210 2.56 29.84 23.32
C SER A 210 2.15 30.19 21.90
N GLY A 211 0.94 29.76 21.53
CA GLY A 211 0.36 30.07 20.23
C GLY A 211 1.13 29.47 19.04
N PHE A 212 2.05 28.53 19.29
CA PHE A 212 2.93 27.98 18.26
C PHE A 212 2.19 26.97 17.38
N VAL A 213 2.28 27.17 16.07
CA VAL A 213 1.89 26.22 15.03
C VAL A 213 3.03 26.15 14.04
N GLY A 214 3.50 24.94 13.75
CA GLY A 214 4.57 24.72 12.79
C GLY A 214 4.56 23.29 12.27
N ALA A 215 5.56 22.97 11.46
CA ALA A 215 5.69 21.65 10.87
C ALA A 215 7.14 21.20 10.81
N ILE A 216 7.33 19.88 10.79
CA ILE A 216 8.61 19.22 10.52
C ILE A 216 8.42 18.26 9.34
N ASP A 217 9.46 18.15 8.51
CA ASP A 217 9.53 17.11 7.48
C ASP A 217 10.98 16.69 7.19
N ASN A 218 11.18 15.64 6.40
CA ASN A 218 12.49 15.18 5.92
C ASN A 218 13.56 15.04 7.02
N ILE A 219 13.23 14.33 8.11
CA ILE A 219 14.21 14.03 9.17
C ILE A 219 15.18 12.99 8.64
N GLU A 220 16.47 13.28 8.70
CA GLU A 220 17.53 12.36 8.30
C GLU A 220 18.60 12.23 9.38
N VAL A 221 18.88 10.99 9.80
CA VAL A 221 20.00 10.66 10.69
C VAL A 221 20.73 9.47 10.12
N VAL A 222 22.04 9.60 9.93
CA VAL A 222 22.90 8.55 9.36
C VAL A 222 24.01 8.21 10.35
N GLY A 223 23.99 6.99 10.85
CA GLY A 223 25.06 6.40 11.66
C GLY A 223 25.45 5.00 11.16
N PRO A 224 26.50 4.39 11.72
CA PRO A 224 27.04 3.13 11.23
C PRO A 224 26.14 1.91 11.46
N LEU A 225 25.24 1.95 12.45
CA LEU A 225 24.38 0.82 12.83
C LEU A 225 22.94 0.94 12.31
N ALA A 226 22.47 2.16 12.10
CA ALA A 226 21.15 2.45 11.53
C ALA A 226 21.17 3.80 10.83
N SER A 227 20.22 3.99 9.93
CA SER A 227 19.93 5.27 9.31
C SER A 227 18.43 5.44 9.18
N VAL A 228 17.95 6.67 9.30
CA VAL A 228 16.57 7.04 9.00
C VAL A 228 16.60 8.20 8.02
N SER A 229 15.73 8.13 7.02
CA SER A 229 15.34 9.24 6.17
C SER A 229 13.82 9.18 6.14
N ALA A 230 13.16 10.11 6.82
CA ALA A 230 11.73 10.07 7.11
C ALA A 230 11.04 11.30 6.54
N ASN A 231 9.98 11.05 5.79
CA ASN A 231 9.14 12.05 5.15
C ASN A 231 7.70 11.79 5.60
N PHE A 232 7.03 12.78 6.18
CA PHE A 232 5.75 12.59 6.85
C PHE A 232 4.60 12.84 5.88
N GLU A 233 3.83 11.81 5.57
CA GLU A 233 2.84 11.89 4.50
C GLU A 233 1.49 11.33 4.95
N VAL A 234 0.42 11.86 4.37
CA VAL A 234 -0.91 11.30 4.57
C VAL A 234 -1.10 10.17 3.58
N VAL A 235 -1.06 8.95 4.09
CA VAL A 235 -1.36 7.76 3.29
C VAL A 235 -2.85 7.46 3.42
N PRO A 236 -3.59 7.23 2.33
CA PRO A 236 -4.99 6.79 2.41
C PRO A 236 -5.10 5.31 2.77
N PRO A 237 -6.23 4.82 3.32
CA PRO A 237 -6.46 3.38 3.46
C PRO A 237 -6.41 2.68 2.09
N SER A 238 -6.05 1.40 2.07
CA SER A 238 -6.12 0.58 0.86
C SER A 238 -7.42 -0.22 0.83
N ALA A 239 -8.11 -0.19 -0.31
CA ALA A 239 -9.39 -0.85 -0.54
C ALA A 239 -9.20 -2.19 -1.28
N SER A 240 -9.98 -3.18 -0.88
CA SER A 240 -10.03 -4.53 -1.46
C SER A 240 -11.45 -5.05 -1.48
N ILE A 241 -11.79 -5.97 -2.38
CA ILE A 241 -13.12 -6.57 -2.48
C ILE A 241 -13.03 -8.08 -2.66
N GLN A 242 -13.92 -8.81 -1.99
CA GLN A 242 -14.02 -10.26 -2.11
C GLN A 242 -15.48 -10.72 -2.01
N CYS A 243 -15.88 -11.62 -2.90
CA CYS A 243 -17.20 -12.28 -2.85
C CYS A 243 -17.12 -13.60 -2.07
N ASP A 244 -18.13 -13.87 -1.25
CA ASP A 244 -18.21 -15.07 -0.40
C ASP A 244 -18.36 -16.38 -1.21
N LYS A 245 -18.90 -16.31 -2.42
CA LYS A 245 -19.09 -17.44 -3.33
C LYS A 245 -18.46 -17.11 -4.68
N ALA A 246 -17.54 -17.95 -5.13
CA ALA A 246 -16.93 -17.83 -6.45
C ALA A 246 -17.86 -18.32 -7.58
N GLN A 247 -18.93 -19.05 -7.25
CA GLN A 247 -19.90 -19.56 -8.20
C GLN A 247 -21.32 -19.53 -7.64
N LEU A 248 -22.27 -19.14 -8.48
CA LEU A 248 -23.71 -19.31 -8.29
C LEU A 248 -24.24 -20.18 -9.43
N LEU A 249 -25.28 -20.95 -9.17
CA LEU A 249 -26.09 -21.51 -10.25
C LEU A 249 -27.07 -20.42 -10.71
N ASP A 250 -27.56 -20.50 -11.94
CA ASP A 250 -28.63 -19.63 -12.44
C ASP A 250 -30.02 -20.14 -12.05
N SER A 251 -30.16 -20.59 -10.80
CA SER A 251 -31.43 -20.88 -10.15
C SER A 251 -31.87 -19.73 -9.22
N GLU A 252 -33.18 -19.68 -8.95
CA GLU A 252 -33.80 -18.60 -8.19
C GLU A 252 -33.24 -18.48 -6.76
N GLY A 253 -33.00 -17.24 -6.32
CA GLY A 253 -32.62 -16.94 -4.94
C GLY A 253 -31.13 -17.15 -4.60
N LEU A 254 -30.31 -17.54 -5.57
CA LEU A 254 -28.87 -17.69 -5.35
C LEU A 254 -28.16 -16.34 -5.39
N THR A 255 -27.42 -16.08 -4.32
CA THR A 255 -26.73 -14.80 -4.09
C THR A 255 -25.29 -15.01 -3.64
N SER A 256 -24.43 -14.07 -3.98
CA SER A 256 -23.08 -13.90 -3.41
C SER A 256 -22.95 -12.50 -2.84
N ILE A 257 -22.47 -12.40 -1.60
CA ILE A 257 -22.19 -11.14 -0.92
C ILE A 257 -20.73 -10.78 -1.21
N CYS A 258 -20.51 -9.65 -1.89
CA CYS A 258 -19.19 -9.09 -2.08
C CYS A 258 -18.92 -8.03 -1.02
N THR A 259 -17.92 -8.31 -0.18
CA THR A 259 -17.50 -7.45 0.93
C THR A 259 -16.28 -6.65 0.50
N LEU A 260 -16.43 -5.33 0.53
CA LEU A 260 -15.33 -4.39 0.43
C LEU A 260 -14.69 -4.23 1.82
N ARG A 261 -13.36 -4.21 1.87
CA ARG A 261 -12.56 -3.97 3.08
C ARG A 261 -11.51 -2.89 2.84
N LEU A 262 -11.43 -1.96 3.78
CA LEU A 262 -10.34 -1.01 3.94
C LEU A 262 -9.28 -1.59 4.88
N SER A 263 -8.00 -1.28 4.65
CA SER A 263 -6.90 -1.70 5.52
C SER A 263 -6.93 -1.05 6.91
N ARG A 264 -7.67 0.04 7.07
CA ARG A 264 -7.97 0.72 8.32
C ARG A 264 -9.34 1.40 8.25
N PRO A 265 -9.98 1.72 9.40
CA PRO A 265 -11.21 2.49 9.43
C PRO A 265 -11.13 3.79 8.63
N ALA A 266 -12.24 4.18 8.00
CA ALA A 266 -12.34 5.43 7.27
C ALA A 266 -12.33 6.63 8.23
N GLU A 267 -11.47 7.62 7.96
CA GLU A 267 -11.37 8.85 8.77
C GLU A 267 -12.47 9.87 8.42
N ALA A 268 -12.97 9.80 7.20
CA ALA A 268 -14.13 10.53 6.68
C ALA A 268 -15.10 9.53 6.04
N ALA A 269 -16.35 9.94 5.79
CA ALA A 269 -17.27 9.09 5.03
C ALA A 269 -16.74 8.94 3.59
N LEU A 270 -16.69 7.71 3.08
CA LEU A 270 -16.17 7.39 1.75
C LEU A 270 -17.25 6.82 0.85
N SER A 271 -17.35 7.34 -0.36
CA SER A 271 -18.14 6.76 -1.45
C SER A 271 -17.19 6.03 -2.39
N ILE A 272 -17.33 4.71 -2.48
CA ILE A 272 -16.42 3.88 -3.27
C ILE A 272 -17.14 3.42 -4.55
N GLY A 273 -16.64 3.92 -5.69
CA GLY A 273 -17.11 3.53 -7.01
C GLY A 273 -16.86 2.04 -7.27
N LEU A 274 -17.87 1.37 -7.84
CA LEU A 274 -17.77 -0.01 -8.29
C LEU A 274 -18.18 -0.12 -9.75
N ASN A 275 -17.32 -0.74 -10.55
CA ASN A 275 -17.63 -1.13 -11.91
C ASN A 275 -17.93 -2.63 -11.95
N THR A 276 -19.18 -2.96 -12.27
CA THR A 276 -19.64 -4.35 -12.36
C THR A 276 -19.95 -4.69 -13.81
N SER A 277 -19.26 -5.70 -14.34
CA SER A 277 -19.36 -6.14 -15.73
C SER A 277 -19.73 -7.62 -15.84
N GLY A 278 -20.51 -7.96 -16.87
CA GLY A 278 -20.96 -9.32 -17.18
C GLY A 278 -22.19 -9.25 -18.08
N ASP A 279 -22.77 -10.40 -18.42
CA ASP A 279 -24.07 -10.42 -19.09
C ASP A 279 -25.17 -10.06 -18.08
N ALA A 280 -25.68 -8.83 -18.17
CA ALA A 280 -26.70 -8.30 -17.26
C ALA A 280 -28.05 -9.04 -17.34
N SER A 281 -28.26 -9.93 -18.31
CA SER A 281 -29.43 -10.81 -18.32
C SER A 281 -29.29 -11.97 -17.31
N ARG A 282 -28.06 -12.32 -16.91
CA ARG A 282 -27.76 -13.47 -16.02
C ARG A 282 -27.56 -13.11 -14.55
N TYR A 283 -27.51 -11.83 -14.20
CA TYR A 283 -27.36 -11.38 -12.81
C TYR A 283 -27.96 -10.00 -12.57
N SER A 284 -28.12 -9.63 -11.30
CA SER A 284 -28.44 -8.27 -10.86
C SER A 284 -27.69 -7.92 -9.57
N GLY A 285 -27.65 -6.62 -9.24
CA GLY A 285 -27.06 -6.12 -8.00
C GLY A 285 -25.58 -5.76 -8.11
N CYS A 286 -25.04 -5.28 -6.98
CA CYS A 286 -23.67 -4.81 -6.83
C CYS A 286 -23.19 -3.75 -7.85
N ALA A 287 -24.09 -2.89 -8.34
CA ALA A 287 -23.67 -1.64 -8.97
C ALA A 287 -23.37 -0.60 -7.88
N GLY A 288 -22.28 0.15 -8.04
CA GLY A 288 -21.84 1.15 -7.06
C GLY A 288 -22.66 2.46 -7.09
N PRO A 289 -22.32 3.42 -6.20
CA PRO A 289 -21.23 3.34 -5.22
C PRO A 289 -21.61 2.58 -3.93
N LEU A 290 -20.59 2.16 -3.17
CA LEU A 290 -20.73 1.69 -1.79
C LEU A 290 -20.28 2.77 -0.82
N GLU A 291 -21.13 3.07 0.16
CA GLU A 291 -20.81 4.02 1.23
C GLU A 291 -20.16 3.30 2.42
N ILE A 292 -19.03 3.83 2.89
CA ILE A 292 -18.40 3.44 4.16
C ILE A 292 -18.45 4.64 5.10
N ALA A 293 -19.11 4.47 6.24
CA ALA A 293 -19.21 5.53 7.23
C ALA A 293 -17.87 5.78 7.95
N VAL A 294 -17.74 6.94 8.58
CA VAL A 294 -16.60 7.27 9.44
C VAL A 294 -16.45 6.19 10.53
N GLY A 295 -15.24 5.68 10.71
CA GLY A 295 -14.92 4.65 11.69
C GLY A 295 -15.22 3.21 11.24
N ASP A 296 -15.91 3.02 10.11
CA ASP A 296 -16.11 1.70 9.52
C ASP A 296 -14.95 1.33 8.60
N SER A 297 -14.74 0.02 8.42
CA SER A 297 -13.71 -0.53 7.52
C SER A 297 -14.29 -1.44 6.44
N THR A 298 -15.62 -1.62 6.40
CA THR A 298 -16.27 -2.57 5.51
C THR A 298 -17.59 -2.05 5.00
N ALA A 299 -17.90 -2.33 3.74
CA ALA A 299 -19.23 -2.24 3.16
C ALA A 299 -19.47 -3.49 2.30
N SER A 300 -20.74 -3.80 2.01
CA SER A 300 -21.07 -4.98 1.21
C SER A 300 -22.13 -4.65 0.17
N CYS A 301 -22.04 -5.35 -0.96
CA CYS A 301 -23.08 -5.43 -1.97
C CYS A 301 -23.45 -6.90 -2.19
N THR A 302 -24.55 -7.15 -2.90
CA THR A 302 -24.98 -8.51 -3.24
C THR A 302 -25.11 -8.64 -4.76
N ILE A 303 -24.52 -9.71 -5.30
CA ILE A 303 -24.79 -10.23 -6.64
C ILE A 303 -25.88 -11.30 -6.49
N THR A 304 -26.93 -11.18 -7.28
CA THR A 304 -28.02 -12.16 -7.36
C THR A 304 -28.03 -12.78 -8.75
N ALA A 305 -27.96 -14.11 -8.83
CA ALA A 305 -28.12 -14.82 -10.09
C ALA A 305 -29.57 -14.66 -10.61
N THR A 306 -29.73 -14.43 -11.91
CA THR A 306 -31.05 -14.41 -12.54
C THR A 306 -31.41 -15.82 -12.96
N ALA A 307 -32.58 -16.29 -12.52
CA ALA A 307 -33.06 -17.62 -12.88
C ALA A 307 -33.20 -17.78 -14.40
N ASN A 308 -32.67 -18.86 -14.96
CA ASN A 308 -32.87 -19.25 -16.36
C ASN A 308 -33.36 -20.70 -16.48
N THR A 309 -33.91 -21.07 -17.63
CA THR A 309 -34.34 -22.45 -17.94
C THR A 309 -33.82 -22.94 -19.31
N VAL A 310 -32.91 -22.19 -19.92
CA VAL A 310 -32.40 -22.46 -21.27
C VAL A 310 -31.21 -23.40 -21.19
N LYS A 311 -31.47 -24.67 -21.48
CA LYS A 311 -30.47 -25.73 -21.52
C LYS A 311 -29.26 -25.38 -22.39
N GLY A 312 -28.06 -25.46 -21.81
CA GLY A 312 -26.80 -25.31 -22.53
C GLY A 312 -26.51 -23.90 -23.01
N ASP A 313 -27.09 -22.88 -22.35
CA ASP A 313 -26.82 -21.48 -22.68
C ASP A 313 -25.45 -20.98 -22.18
N GLY A 314 -24.73 -21.84 -21.47
CA GLY A 314 -23.37 -21.61 -21.06
C GLY A 314 -23.25 -20.77 -19.80
N GLN A 315 -22.02 -20.41 -19.46
CA GLN A 315 -21.70 -19.82 -18.16
C GLN A 315 -21.12 -18.42 -18.34
N VAL A 316 -21.52 -17.51 -17.46
CA VAL A 316 -21.11 -16.10 -17.49
C VAL A 316 -20.25 -15.80 -16.26
N THR A 317 -19.25 -14.93 -16.42
CA THR A 317 -18.48 -14.40 -15.29
C THR A 317 -18.92 -12.97 -15.02
N VAL A 318 -19.41 -12.71 -13.81
CA VAL A 318 -19.62 -11.37 -13.29
C VAL A 318 -18.34 -10.92 -12.62
N SER A 319 -17.83 -9.75 -13.00
CA SER A 319 -16.64 -9.14 -12.39
C SER A 319 -17.02 -7.83 -11.72
N VAL A 320 -16.64 -7.65 -10.45
CA VAL A 320 -16.82 -6.41 -9.69
C VAL A 320 -15.44 -5.84 -9.43
N ALA A 321 -15.16 -4.65 -9.94
CA ALA A 321 -13.91 -3.93 -9.71
C ALA A 321 -14.15 -2.65 -8.92
N ILE A 322 -13.26 -2.36 -7.98
CA ILE A 322 -13.22 -1.06 -7.29
C ILE A 322 -12.65 -0.02 -8.26
N GLU A 323 -13.37 1.07 -8.45
CA GLU A 323 -12.89 2.20 -9.26
C GLU A 323 -11.82 2.99 -8.50
N PRO A 324 -10.84 3.60 -9.18
CA PRO A 324 -9.93 4.56 -8.55
C PRO A 324 -10.72 5.65 -7.82
N ALA A 325 -10.22 6.09 -6.66
CA ALA A 325 -10.85 7.18 -5.94
C ALA A 325 -10.85 8.46 -6.77
N ASP A 326 -11.95 9.21 -6.73
CA ASP A 326 -12.03 10.54 -7.36
C ASP A 326 -11.00 11.50 -6.76
N ASN A 327 -10.76 11.37 -5.45
CA ASN A 327 -9.67 12.01 -4.74
C ASN A 327 -8.64 10.94 -4.30
N PRO A 328 -7.37 11.01 -4.74
CA PRO A 328 -6.36 10.00 -4.43
C PRO A 328 -6.04 9.87 -2.93
N ASP A 329 -6.44 10.84 -2.10
CA ASP A 329 -6.27 10.79 -0.66
C ASP A 329 -7.41 10.06 0.09
N ASP A 330 -8.46 9.62 -0.60
CA ASP A 330 -9.61 8.96 0.02
C ASP A 330 -9.32 7.47 0.24
N TYR A 331 -8.87 6.78 -0.81
CA TYR A 331 -8.42 5.39 -0.75
C TYR A 331 -7.47 5.06 -1.90
N SER A 332 -6.61 4.05 -1.68
CA SER A 332 -5.78 3.43 -2.71
C SER A 332 -6.29 2.04 -3.06
N LEU A 333 -6.00 1.53 -4.25
CA LEU A 333 -6.37 0.17 -4.64
C LEU A 333 -5.32 -0.83 -4.15
N LEU A 334 -5.74 -1.88 -3.44
CA LEU A 334 -4.84 -2.98 -3.10
C LEU A 334 -4.57 -3.82 -4.34
N ALA A 335 -3.30 -3.83 -4.79
CA ALA A 335 -2.89 -4.57 -5.98
C ALA A 335 -3.29 -6.06 -5.89
N GLY A 336 -3.97 -6.56 -6.92
CA GLY A 336 -4.43 -7.95 -7.01
C GLY A 336 -5.67 -8.30 -6.16
N ALA A 337 -6.21 -7.35 -5.40
CA ALA A 337 -7.42 -7.54 -4.58
C ALA A 337 -8.49 -6.46 -4.80
N SER A 338 -8.32 -5.61 -5.82
CA SER A 338 -9.28 -4.56 -6.21
C SER A 338 -10.37 -5.07 -7.17
N GLN A 339 -10.39 -6.37 -7.49
CA GLN A 339 -11.39 -7.00 -8.33
C GLN A 339 -11.77 -8.37 -7.76
N ALA A 340 -13.06 -8.68 -7.78
CA ALA A 340 -13.61 -9.99 -7.48
C ALA A 340 -14.45 -10.50 -8.66
N SER A 341 -14.56 -11.82 -8.78
CA SER A 341 -15.36 -12.45 -9.84
C SER A 341 -16.27 -13.54 -9.28
N VAL A 342 -17.49 -13.61 -9.79
CA VAL A 342 -18.47 -14.66 -9.50
C VAL A 342 -18.91 -15.29 -10.81
N ARG A 343 -18.80 -16.62 -10.92
CA ARG A 343 -19.27 -17.37 -12.07
C ARG A 343 -20.74 -17.74 -11.91
N ILE A 344 -21.58 -17.38 -12.87
CA ILE A 344 -22.96 -17.85 -12.98
C ILE A 344 -22.95 -19.08 -13.88
N ALA A 345 -23.22 -20.25 -13.31
CA ALA A 345 -23.16 -21.53 -13.99
C ALA A 345 -24.57 -22.04 -14.32
N ASP A 346 -24.77 -22.41 -15.59
CA ASP A 346 -25.94 -23.13 -16.11
C ASP A 346 -26.16 -24.46 -15.36
N ASP A 347 -27.35 -24.63 -14.78
CA ASP A 347 -27.81 -25.85 -14.11
C ASP A 347 -28.98 -26.59 -14.81
N ASP A 348 -29.39 -26.15 -16.01
CA ASP A 348 -30.56 -26.67 -16.74
C ASP A 348 -30.30 -27.98 -17.51
N GLY A 349 -29.07 -28.47 -17.45
CA GLY A 349 -28.59 -29.67 -18.14
C GLY A 349 -28.09 -29.38 -19.57
N GLU A 350 -27.33 -30.31 -20.13
CA GLU A 350 -26.76 -30.14 -21.48
C GLU A 350 -27.86 -29.98 -22.54
N ALA A 351 -27.65 -29.06 -23.47
CA ALA A 351 -28.42 -29.01 -24.70
C ALA A 351 -28.36 -30.39 -25.37
N ALA A 352 -29.53 -30.93 -25.73
CA ALA A 352 -29.57 -32.19 -26.47
C ALA A 352 -28.71 -32.03 -27.73
N ALA A 353 -27.74 -32.92 -27.91
CA ALA A 353 -26.93 -32.96 -29.12
C ALA A 353 -27.87 -32.90 -30.33
N PRO A 354 -27.59 -32.07 -31.36
CA PRO A 354 -28.43 -32.03 -32.54
C PRO A 354 -28.59 -33.47 -33.02
N VAL A 355 -29.85 -33.93 -33.11
CA VAL A 355 -30.15 -35.23 -33.67
C VAL A 355 -29.64 -35.16 -35.11
N VAL A 356 -28.44 -35.69 -35.33
CA VAL A 356 -27.95 -35.97 -36.66
C VAL A 356 -28.89 -37.05 -37.17
N LEU A 357 -29.93 -36.63 -37.89
CA LEU A 357 -30.69 -37.57 -38.69
C LEU A 357 -29.66 -38.23 -39.58
N SER A 358 -29.38 -39.51 -39.31
CA SER A 358 -28.62 -40.34 -40.24
C SER A 358 -29.20 -40.07 -41.62
N PRO A 359 -28.37 -39.76 -42.64
CA PRO A 359 -28.89 -39.59 -43.99
C PRO A 359 -29.79 -40.77 -44.27
N ALA A 360 -31.05 -40.50 -44.65
CA ALA A 360 -32.01 -41.54 -44.95
C ALA A 360 -31.29 -42.58 -45.80
N VAL A 361 -31.17 -43.80 -45.28
CA VAL A 361 -30.58 -44.90 -46.05
C VAL A 361 -31.41 -44.94 -47.32
N ALA A 362 -30.79 -44.61 -48.45
CA ALA A 362 -31.44 -44.69 -49.73
C ALA A 362 -31.91 -46.14 -49.86
N VAL A 363 -33.22 -46.35 -49.75
CA VAL A 363 -33.83 -47.63 -50.08
C VAL A 363 -33.39 -47.89 -51.52
N PRO A 364 -32.71 -49.01 -51.82
CA PRO A 364 -32.29 -49.29 -53.17
C PRO A 364 -33.53 -49.21 -54.06
N ALA A 365 -33.58 -48.21 -54.93
CA ALA A 365 -34.59 -48.21 -55.99
C ALA A 365 -34.37 -49.51 -56.75
N LEU A 366 -35.41 -50.36 -56.80
CA LEU A 366 -35.44 -51.49 -57.71
C LEU A 366 -35.08 -50.93 -59.09
N SER A 367 -33.93 -51.36 -59.62
CA SER A 367 -33.52 -50.92 -60.95
C SER A 367 -34.60 -51.31 -61.95
N ASP A 368 -34.73 -50.54 -63.04
CA ASP A 368 -35.71 -50.84 -64.10
C ASP A 368 -35.62 -52.29 -64.59
N GLY A 369 -34.44 -52.92 -64.48
CA GLY A 369 -34.23 -54.35 -64.78
C GLY A 369 -34.93 -55.31 -63.80
N ALA A 370 -35.03 -54.98 -62.51
CA ALA A 370 -35.72 -55.80 -61.53
C ALA A 370 -37.25 -55.77 -61.71
N LEU A 371 -37.81 -54.63 -62.14
CA LEU A 371 -39.23 -54.51 -62.51
C LEU A 371 -39.56 -55.28 -63.80
N LEU A 372 -38.64 -55.27 -64.77
CA LEU A 372 -38.82 -56.00 -66.03
C LEU A 372 -38.83 -57.53 -65.80
N LEU A 373 -37.97 -58.04 -64.91
CA LEU A 373 -37.96 -59.47 -64.53
C LEU A 373 -39.22 -59.89 -63.77
N LEU A 374 -39.77 -59.03 -62.90
CA LEU A 374 -41.02 -59.31 -62.19
C LEU A 374 -42.23 -59.35 -63.16
N SER A 375 -42.21 -58.52 -64.21
CA SER A 375 -43.26 -58.51 -65.25
C SER A 375 -43.24 -59.78 -66.14
N LEU A 376 -42.05 -60.32 -66.43
CA LEU A 376 -41.90 -61.59 -67.17
C LEU A 376 -42.29 -62.82 -66.35
N GLY A 377 -42.08 -62.79 -65.02
CA GLY A 377 -42.50 -63.86 -64.12
C GLY A 377 -44.02 -64.04 -64.01
N LEU A 378 -44.79 -62.95 -64.10
CA LEU A 378 -46.26 -62.98 -64.04
C LEU A 378 -46.93 -63.41 -65.36
N LEU A 379 -46.26 -63.24 -66.51
CA LEU A 379 -46.75 -63.71 -67.81
C LEU A 379 -46.44 -65.19 -68.09
N GLY A 380 -45.42 -65.78 -67.43
CA GLY A 380 -45.06 -67.19 -67.58
C GLY A 380 -45.93 -68.19 -66.79
N GLY A 381 -46.62 -67.73 -65.73
CA GLY A 381 -47.44 -68.59 -64.85
C GLY A 381 -48.82 -68.97 -65.40
N GLY A 382 -49.29 -68.33 -66.47
CA GLY A 382 -50.66 -68.49 -66.99
C GLY A 382 -50.91 -69.67 -67.94
N LEU A 383 -49.87 -70.40 -68.36
CA LEU A 383 -49.97 -71.42 -69.43
C LEU A 383 -49.93 -72.89 -68.95
N MET A 384 -49.83 -73.17 -67.64
CA MET A 384 -49.70 -74.53 -67.10
C MET A 384 -50.91 -75.08 -66.33
N LEU A 385 -52.13 -74.53 -66.53
CA LEU A 385 -53.34 -75.02 -65.84
C LEU A 385 -54.53 -75.34 -66.76
N LYS A 386 -54.27 -75.71 -68.03
CA LYS A 386 -55.33 -76.17 -68.93
C LYS A 386 -54.95 -77.44 -69.71
N ARG A 387 -54.72 -78.55 -69.01
CA ARG A 387 -54.87 -79.90 -69.58
C ARG A 387 -54.94 -80.98 -68.50
N ARG A 388 -56.15 -81.44 -68.19
CA ARG A 388 -56.54 -82.85 -68.02
C ARG A 388 -57.95 -82.96 -67.42
N TYR A 389 -58.95 -82.96 -68.32
CA TYR A 389 -60.16 -83.77 -68.17
C TYR A 389 -60.14 -84.76 -69.35
N LEU A 390 -60.24 -86.07 -69.09
CA LEU A 390 -60.94 -87.10 -69.89
C LEU A 390 -60.55 -88.55 -69.46
N CYS A 391 -61.58 -89.34 -69.13
CA CYS A 391 -61.75 -90.82 -69.19
C CYS A 391 -60.84 -91.71 -68.30
N SER A 392 -61.29 -92.78 -67.64
CA SER A 392 -62.55 -93.57 -67.61
C SER A 392 -62.68 -94.27 -66.26
#